data_AF-A0A2U8VYD2-F1
#
_entry.id   AF-A0A2U8VYD2-F1
#
_cell.length_a   1.000
_cell.length_b   1.000
_cell.length_c   1.000
_cell.angle_alpha   90.00
_cell.angle_beta   90.00
_cell.angle_gamma   90.00
#
_symmetry.space_group_name_H-M   'P 1'
#
loop_
_entity.id
_entity.type
_entity.pdbx_description
1 polymer ?
#
loop_
_entity_poly.entity_id
_entity_poly.type
_entity_poly.pdbx_seq_one_letter_code
_entity_poly.pdbx_strand_id
1 'polypeptide(L)'
;MRNTVQTALGSLVLLVCAGVTASAADRCAAGAIDILKAASPNGYSVFRQVGDKKFFRAWLDCGDVQYGLPTAVHESVHAITGETDAYPLIGGGAVKRPPESAALFAPARIAGQFRPSLFVTTYLRPGGATAATDFRYLLDELNAYTHDLDTAIALDGLRDPDIQPAHRDGLAALMSFVALYVEAAETVPTAWSALKGPGMRPAVSALWGQAERTMVASCRVPDLGSEDGTFLRKACAPAPMSALERLLGRPPVCPKACLAPASRTASRE
;
A
#
# COMPACT_ATOMS: atom_id res chain seq x y z
N MET A 1 -45.19 63.55 48.20
CA MET A 1 -44.04 63.73 47.30
C MET A 1 -42.84 62.98 47.87
N ARG A 2 -42.57 61.77 47.38
CA ARG A 2 -41.40 60.96 47.74
C ARG A 2 -41.01 60.14 46.51
N ASN A 3 -39.83 60.45 45.99
CA ASN A 3 -39.16 59.74 44.90
C ASN A 3 -38.60 58.41 45.44
N THR A 4 -38.72 57.33 44.66
CA THR A 4 -37.70 56.27 44.66
C THR A 4 -37.59 55.62 43.29
N VAL A 5 -36.36 55.56 42.82
CA VAL A 5 -35.88 55.16 41.49
C VAL A 5 -35.82 53.64 41.38
N GLN A 6 -36.35 53.07 40.30
CA GLN A 6 -36.12 51.67 39.90
C GLN A 6 -34.79 51.57 39.14
N THR A 7 -33.83 50.86 39.73
CA THR A 7 -32.58 50.44 39.07
C THR A 7 -32.84 49.20 38.22
N ALA A 8 -32.71 49.33 36.91
CA ALA A 8 -32.69 48.23 35.96
C ALA A 8 -31.28 47.60 35.93
N LEU A 9 -31.16 46.37 36.42
CA LEU A 9 -29.97 45.52 36.24
C LEU A 9 -30.09 44.80 34.90
N GLY A 10 -29.40 45.32 33.88
CA GLY A 10 -29.19 44.63 32.62
C GLY A 10 -28.12 43.57 32.77
N SER A 11 -28.50 42.29 32.67
CA SER A 11 -27.56 41.18 32.53
C SER A 11 -26.98 41.18 31.12
N LEU A 12 -25.74 41.66 30.98
CA LEU A 12 -24.94 41.55 29.77
C LEU A 12 -24.42 40.11 29.66
N VAL A 13 -25.04 39.29 28.82
CA VAL A 13 -24.50 37.98 28.43
C VAL A 13 -23.36 38.22 27.46
N LEU A 14 -22.12 38.16 27.96
CA LEU A 14 -20.91 38.11 27.13
C LEU A 14 -20.86 36.75 26.42
N LEU A 15 -21.31 36.73 25.17
CA LEU A 15 -21.10 35.62 24.24
C LEU A 15 -19.60 35.63 23.86
N VAL A 16 -18.77 34.91 24.60
CA VAL A 16 -17.39 34.67 24.23
C VAL A 16 -17.39 33.65 23.10
N CYS A 17 -17.30 34.15 21.85
CA CYS A 17 -16.95 33.32 20.70
C CYS A 17 -15.48 32.89 20.85
N ALA A 18 -15.24 31.81 21.59
CA ALA A 18 -13.97 31.11 21.59
C ALA A 18 -13.77 30.49 20.20
N GLY A 19 -13.18 31.25 19.28
CA GLY A 19 -12.71 30.73 18.01
C GLY A 19 -11.64 29.69 18.30
N VAL A 20 -11.98 28.40 18.15
CA VAL A 20 -11.02 27.31 18.26
C VAL A 20 -10.06 27.44 17.09
N THR A 21 -8.89 28.03 17.33
CA THR A 21 -7.81 28.02 16.34
C THR A 21 -7.33 26.58 16.21
N ALA A 22 -7.52 25.98 15.02
CA ALA A 22 -7.02 24.64 14.72
C ALA A 22 -5.53 24.54 15.07
N SER A 23 -5.08 23.38 15.57
CA SER A 23 -3.66 23.19 15.90
C SER A 23 -2.80 23.17 14.62
N ALA A 24 -1.48 23.30 14.76
CA ALA A 24 -0.56 23.14 13.62
C ALA A 24 -0.66 21.75 12.99
N ALA A 25 -0.85 20.71 13.82
CA ALA A 25 -1.08 19.34 13.37
C ALA A 25 -2.40 19.21 12.57
N ASP A 26 -3.47 19.85 13.02
CA ASP A 26 -4.76 19.84 12.28
C ASP A 26 -4.64 20.52 10.92
N ARG A 27 -3.89 21.63 10.84
CA ARG A 27 -3.63 22.33 9.57
C ARG A 27 -2.81 21.49 8.62
N CYS A 28 -1.76 20.84 9.11
CA CYS A 28 -0.95 19.92 8.31
C CYS A 28 -1.80 18.76 7.79
N ALA A 29 -2.58 18.10 8.66
CA ALA A 29 -3.43 16.99 8.25
C ALA A 29 -4.46 17.40 7.20
N ALA A 30 -5.07 18.59 7.32
CA ALA A 30 -5.96 19.12 6.30
C ALA A 30 -5.23 19.33 4.96
N GLY A 31 -4.06 19.97 4.98
CA GLY A 31 -3.23 20.20 3.80
C GLY A 31 -2.78 18.91 3.11
N ALA A 32 -2.35 17.91 3.87
CA ALA A 32 -1.97 16.59 3.35
C ALA A 32 -3.14 15.90 2.65
N ILE A 33 -4.36 16.00 3.21
CA ILE A 33 -5.56 15.43 2.57
C ILE A 33 -5.95 16.20 1.30
N ASP A 34 -5.80 17.52 1.27
CA ASP A 34 -6.05 18.31 0.06
C ASP A 34 -5.04 17.97 -1.05
N ILE A 35 -3.77 17.79 -0.69
CA ILE A 35 -2.72 17.29 -1.60
C ILE A 35 -3.08 15.90 -2.12
N LEU A 36 -3.45 14.96 -1.25
CA LEU A 36 -3.84 13.61 -1.64
C LEU A 36 -5.01 13.65 -2.63
N LYS A 37 -6.03 14.46 -2.34
CA LYS A 37 -7.20 14.65 -3.20
C LYS A 37 -6.84 15.18 -4.58
N ALA A 38 -5.90 16.12 -4.65
CA ALA A 38 -5.49 16.75 -5.90
C ALA A 38 -4.57 15.85 -6.74
N ALA A 39 -3.58 15.21 -6.10
CA ALA A 39 -2.52 14.49 -6.78
C ALA A 39 -2.84 12.99 -6.98
N SER A 40 -3.47 12.33 -6.00
CA SER A 40 -3.79 10.91 -6.03
C SER A 40 -5.29 10.65 -5.80
N PRO A 41 -6.13 10.76 -6.84
CA PRO A 41 -7.56 10.43 -6.73
C PRO A 41 -7.81 9.01 -6.22
N ASN A 42 -6.94 8.05 -6.55
CA ASN A 42 -7.00 6.67 -6.05
C ASN A 42 -6.69 6.61 -4.55
N GLY A 43 -5.59 7.20 -4.09
CA GLY A 43 -5.25 7.26 -2.67
C GLY A 43 -6.32 8.02 -1.86
N TYR A 44 -6.89 9.08 -2.41
CA TYR A 44 -8.00 9.80 -1.79
C TYR A 44 -9.29 8.96 -1.71
N SER A 45 -9.52 8.05 -2.67
CA SER A 45 -10.64 7.11 -2.60
C SER A 45 -10.50 6.14 -1.42
N VAL A 46 -9.28 5.70 -1.11
CA VAL A 46 -8.96 4.90 0.10
C VAL A 46 -9.23 5.72 1.35
N PHE A 47 -8.72 6.95 1.42
CA PHE A 47 -9.02 7.87 2.54
C PHE A 47 -10.54 8.05 2.72
N ARG A 48 -11.31 8.13 1.64
CA ARG A 48 -12.77 8.24 1.73
C ARG A 48 -13.45 6.96 2.22
N GLN A 49 -12.92 5.80 1.87
CA GLN A 49 -13.52 4.50 2.17
C GLN A 49 -13.26 4.03 3.61
N VAL A 50 -12.08 4.30 4.18
CA VAL A 50 -11.75 3.85 5.56
C VAL A 50 -12.74 4.41 6.59
N GLY A 51 -13.31 3.56 7.46
CA GLY A 51 -14.33 4.01 8.41
C GLY A 51 -13.82 5.06 9.39
N ASP A 52 -12.70 4.78 10.05
CA ASP A 52 -12.07 5.68 11.00
C ASP A 52 -11.04 6.61 10.31
N LYS A 53 -11.40 7.89 10.15
CA LYS A 53 -10.46 8.88 9.59
C LYS A 53 -9.31 9.21 10.54
N LYS A 54 -9.44 8.94 11.85
CA LYS A 54 -8.35 9.13 12.81
C LYS A 54 -7.26 8.10 12.59
N PHE A 55 -7.62 6.87 12.24
CA PHE A 55 -6.68 5.82 11.84
C PHE A 55 -5.80 6.30 10.68
N PHE A 56 -6.39 6.79 9.58
CA PHE A 56 -5.61 7.36 8.45
C PHE A 56 -4.67 8.49 8.91
N ARG A 57 -5.19 9.43 9.71
CA ARG A 57 -4.43 10.61 10.15
C ARG A 57 -3.26 10.28 11.09
N ALA A 58 -3.30 9.14 11.78
CA ALA A 58 -2.22 8.71 12.67
C ALA A 58 -0.93 8.35 11.90
N TRP A 59 -1.06 8.07 10.60
CA TRP A 59 0.07 7.75 9.72
C TRP A 59 0.60 8.95 8.94
N LEU A 60 0.00 10.13 9.13
CA LEU A 60 0.52 11.35 8.54
C LEU A 60 1.76 11.82 9.29
N ASP A 61 2.81 12.16 8.56
CA ASP A 61 4.03 12.74 9.10
C ASP A 61 4.28 14.10 8.45
N CYS A 62 4.06 15.17 9.21
CA CYS A 62 4.26 16.54 8.72
C CYS A 62 5.73 16.92 8.47
N GLY A 63 6.68 16.09 8.92
CA GLY A 63 8.10 16.23 8.61
C GLY A 63 8.52 15.47 7.35
N ASP A 64 7.68 14.56 6.85
CA ASP A 64 7.92 13.81 5.62
C ASP A 64 7.50 14.62 4.37
N VAL A 65 8.27 14.49 3.29
CA VAL A 65 8.10 15.25 2.05
C VAL A 65 6.80 14.89 1.31
N GLN A 66 6.30 13.68 1.53
CA GLN A 66 5.01 13.22 1.02
C GLN A 66 3.96 13.11 2.14
N TYR A 67 4.21 13.76 3.28
CA TYR A 67 3.34 13.79 4.46
C TYR A 67 3.01 12.40 5.05
N GLY A 68 3.79 11.36 4.74
CA GLY A 68 3.45 9.97 5.08
C GLY A 68 2.20 9.44 4.34
N LEU A 69 1.75 10.10 3.27
CA LEU A 69 0.51 9.74 2.56
C LEU A 69 0.53 8.33 1.94
N PRO A 70 1.60 7.85 1.30
CA PRO A 70 1.65 6.48 0.79
C PRO A 70 1.42 5.44 1.91
N THR A 71 2.11 5.61 3.05
CA THR A 71 1.95 4.75 4.23
C THR A 71 0.53 4.85 4.81
N ALA A 72 -0.04 6.04 4.92
CA ALA A 72 -1.41 6.21 5.40
C ALA A 72 -2.43 5.49 4.51
N VAL A 73 -2.21 5.49 3.19
CA VAL A 73 -3.01 4.73 2.23
C VAL A 73 -2.78 3.23 2.40
N HIS A 74 -1.53 2.76 2.51
CA HIS A 74 -1.17 1.36 2.76
C HIS A 74 -1.95 0.78 3.95
N GLU A 75 -1.83 1.43 5.10
CA GLU A 75 -2.42 0.97 6.35
C GLU A 75 -3.96 1.02 6.28
N SER A 76 -4.50 2.02 5.58
CA SER A 76 -5.95 2.12 5.38
C SER A 76 -6.50 1.04 4.46
N VAL A 77 -5.71 0.54 3.50
CA VAL A 77 -6.08 -0.63 2.70
C VAL A 77 -6.20 -1.88 3.57
N HIS A 78 -5.32 -2.07 4.57
CA HIS A 78 -5.45 -3.15 5.55
C HIS A 78 -6.74 -3.01 6.37
N ALA A 79 -7.03 -1.81 6.87
CA ALA A 79 -8.26 -1.54 7.61
C ALA A 79 -9.52 -1.86 6.78
N ILE A 80 -9.60 -1.36 5.54
CA ILE A 80 -10.73 -1.61 4.63
C ILE A 80 -10.85 -3.12 4.32
N THR A 81 -9.73 -3.79 4.10
CA THR A 81 -9.72 -5.23 3.79
C THR A 81 -10.23 -6.05 4.98
N GLY A 82 -9.86 -5.66 6.21
CA GLY A 82 -10.35 -6.27 7.44
C GLY A 82 -11.85 -6.02 7.69
N GLU A 83 -12.32 -4.79 7.43
CA GLU A 83 -13.72 -4.39 7.65
C GLU A 83 -14.68 -5.00 6.63
N THR A 84 -14.26 -5.10 5.37
CA THR A 84 -15.13 -5.50 4.26
C THR A 84 -14.95 -6.93 3.77
N ASP A 85 -13.89 -7.62 4.24
CA ASP A 85 -13.45 -8.92 3.73
C ASP A 85 -13.27 -8.93 2.20
N ALA A 86 -12.77 -7.82 1.66
CA ALA A 86 -12.54 -7.62 0.24
C ALA A 86 -11.33 -6.70 0.00
N TYR A 87 -10.59 -6.98 -1.06
CA TYR A 87 -9.46 -6.15 -1.48
C TYR A 87 -9.97 -4.96 -2.31
N PRO A 88 -9.82 -3.70 -1.85
CA PRO A 88 -10.13 -2.54 -2.67
C PRO A 88 -9.16 -2.48 -3.86
N LEU A 89 -9.67 -2.19 -5.06
CA LEU A 89 -8.88 -2.08 -6.28
C LEU A 89 -8.59 -0.62 -6.66
N ILE A 90 -7.44 -0.40 -7.26
CA ILE A 90 -7.10 0.90 -7.88
C ILE A 90 -8.10 1.22 -8.99
N GLY A 91 -8.62 2.44 -9.01
CA GLY A 91 -9.68 2.87 -9.95
C GLY A 91 -11.09 2.48 -9.50
N GLY A 92 -11.24 1.86 -8.32
CA GLY A 92 -12.52 1.53 -7.71
C GLY A 92 -12.93 0.06 -7.88
N GLY A 93 -13.99 -0.31 -7.15
CA GLY A 93 -14.42 -1.69 -7.01
C GLY A 93 -13.57 -2.47 -5.99
N ALA A 94 -13.89 -3.74 -5.84
CA ALA A 94 -13.18 -4.64 -4.95
C ALA A 94 -13.25 -6.08 -5.45
N VAL A 95 -12.29 -6.91 -5.05
CA VAL A 95 -12.35 -8.36 -5.26
C VAL A 95 -12.45 -9.05 -3.90
N LYS A 96 -13.35 -10.04 -3.78
CA LYS A 96 -13.58 -10.75 -2.53
C LYS A 96 -12.28 -11.35 -2.01
N ARG A 97 -12.01 -11.18 -0.72
CA ARG A 97 -10.87 -11.80 -0.06
C ARG A 97 -11.12 -13.31 0.03
N PRO A 98 -10.20 -14.16 -0.43
CA PRO A 98 -10.38 -15.59 -0.30
C PRO A 98 -10.37 -15.98 1.17
N PRO A 99 -11.12 -17.03 1.58
CA PRO A 99 -11.04 -17.53 2.95
C PRO A 99 -9.63 -18.08 3.24
N GLU A 100 -9.27 -18.15 4.52
CA GLU A 100 -8.10 -18.93 4.94
C GLU A 100 -8.23 -20.38 4.47
N SER A 101 -7.12 -20.98 4.06
CA SER A 101 -7.13 -22.30 3.43
C SER A 101 -6.00 -23.15 3.97
N ALA A 102 -6.33 -24.16 4.76
CA ALA A 102 -5.39 -25.17 5.24
C ALA A 102 -4.72 -25.98 4.11
N ALA A 103 -5.24 -25.93 2.88
CA ALA A 103 -4.62 -26.54 1.71
C ALA A 103 -3.40 -25.75 1.19
N LEU A 104 -3.25 -24.48 1.57
CA LEU A 104 -2.10 -23.64 1.24
C LEU A 104 -1.05 -23.79 2.33
N PHE A 105 0.22 -23.87 1.95
CA PHE A 105 1.32 -23.88 2.93
C PHE A 105 1.71 -22.46 3.34
N ALA A 106 2.36 -22.33 4.49
CA ALA A 106 2.84 -21.05 4.99
C ALA A 106 3.90 -20.43 4.06
N PRO A 107 3.80 -19.13 3.70
CA PRO A 107 4.81 -18.44 2.91
C PRO A 107 6.23 -18.51 3.49
N ALA A 108 6.38 -18.74 4.80
CA ALA A 108 7.70 -18.98 5.39
C ALA A 108 8.51 -20.10 4.74
N ARG A 109 7.86 -21.04 4.06
CA ARG A 109 8.54 -22.11 3.30
C ARG A 109 9.43 -21.57 2.16
N ILE A 110 9.11 -20.41 1.59
CA ILE A 110 9.92 -19.82 0.50
C ILE A 110 10.98 -18.85 1.01
N ALA A 111 11.06 -18.57 2.32
CA ALA A 111 12.00 -17.59 2.89
C ALA A 111 13.47 -17.91 2.56
N GLY A 112 13.83 -19.20 2.52
CA GLY A 112 15.19 -19.66 2.22
C GLY A 112 15.67 -19.33 0.79
N GLN A 113 14.77 -18.89 -0.08
CA GLN A 113 15.10 -18.47 -1.44
C GLN A 113 15.61 -17.02 -1.51
N PHE A 114 15.58 -16.28 -0.40
CA PHE A 114 15.97 -14.87 -0.33
C PHE A 114 17.17 -14.65 0.56
N ARG A 115 17.96 -13.63 0.21
CA ARG A 115 18.92 -13.06 1.16
C ARG A 115 18.15 -12.36 2.29
N PRO A 116 18.71 -12.25 3.50
CA PRO A 116 18.10 -11.46 4.56
C PRO A 116 17.86 -10.01 4.09
N SER A 117 16.66 -9.51 4.33
CA SER A 117 16.28 -8.11 4.20
C SER A 117 15.18 -7.79 5.22
N LEU A 118 14.81 -6.52 5.34
CA LEU A 118 13.68 -6.11 6.16
C LEU A 118 12.40 -6.83 5.70
N PHE A 119 12.08 -6.77 4.39
CA PHE A 119 10.89 -7.41 3.83
C PHE A 119 10.82 -8.92 4.06
N VAL A 120 11.95 -9.63 3.90
CA VAL A 120 11.99 -11.08 4.14
C VAL A 120 11.77 -11.38 5.62
N THR A 121 12.38 -10.59 6.50
CA THR A 121 12.23 -10.76 7.95
C THR A 121 10.81 -10.47 8.40
N THR A 122 10.21 -9.39 7.90
CA THR A 122 8.85 -8.99 8.23
C THR A 122 7.82 -9.96 7.66
N TYR A 123 7.89 -10.32 6.38
CA TYR A 123 6.75 -10.98 5.71
C TYR A 123 6.92 -12.48 5.48
N LEU A 124 8.12 -13.03 5.61
CA LEU A 124 8.37 -14.46 5.35
C LEU A 124 8.98 -15.20 6.55
N ARG A 125 9.48 -14.53 7.60
CA ARG A 125 10.10 -15.25 8.73
C ARG A 125 9.16 -15.40 9.92
N PRO A 126 9.26 -16.51 10.69
CA PRO A 126 8.54 -16.66 11.94
C PRO A 126 8.85 -15.50 12.90
N GLY A 127 7.82 -15.01 13.59
CA GLY A 127 7.92 -13.84 14.48
C GLY A 127 7.76 -12.48 13.79
N GLY A 128 7.60 -12.47 12.46
CA GLY A 128 7.20 -11.29 11.69
C GLY A 128 5.68 -11.12 11.59
N ALA A 129 5.22 -10.56 10.48
CA ALA A 129 3.82 -10.35 10.13
C ALA A 129 3.08 -11.66 9.85
N THR A 130 1.73 -11.60 9.92
CA THR A 130 0.84 -12.73 9.61
C THR A 130 0.98 -13.24 8.17
N ALA A 131 1.55 -12.44 7.27
CA ALA A 131 1.95 -12.87 5.91
C ALA A 131 2.88 -14.10 5.92
N ALA A 132 3.64 -14.35 6.98
CA ALA A 132 4.53 -15.51 7.05
C ALA A 132 3.77 -16.84 7.23
N THR A 133 2.52 -16.80 7.72
CA THR A 133 1.76 -17.99 8.13
C THR A 133 0.68 -18.42 7.14
N ASP A 134 0.05 -17.48 6.41
CA ASP A 134 -0.97 -17.77 5.40
C ASP A 134 -0.79 -16.90 4.15
N PHE A 135 -0.93 -17.51 2.97
CA PHE A 135 -0.79 -16.84 1.68
C PHE A 135 -1.81 -15.71 1.48
N ARG A 136 -2.98 -15.78 2.12
CA ARG A 136 -3.96 -14.69 2.11
C ARG A 136 -3.39 -13.39 2.65
N TYR A 137 -2.67 -13.44 3.77
CA TYR A 137 -2.06 -12.24 4.33
C TYR A 137 -0.94 -11.69 3.42
N LEU A 138 -0.25 -12.55 2.66
CA LEU A 138 0.67 -12.10 1.63
C LEU A 138 -0.05 -11.32 0.50
N LEU A 139 -1.29 -11.69 0.18
CA LEU A 139 -2.14 -10.95 -0.77
C LEU A 139 -2.64 -9.62 -0.19
N ASP A 140 -2.92 -9.54 1.12
CA ASP A 140 -3.21 -8.27 1.79
C ASP A 140 -2.05 -7.29 1.59
N GLU A 141 -0.81 -7.75 1.86
CA GLU A 141 0.40 -6.93 1.70
C GLU A 141 0.66 -6.56 0.24
N LEU A 142 0.49 -7.50 -0.70
CA LEU A 142 0.59 -7.19 -2.14
C LEU A 142 -0.39 -6.06 -2.51
N ASN A 143 -1.63 -6.12 -2.03
CA ASN A 143 -2.61 -5.08 -2.30
C ASN A 143 -2.19 -3.74 -1.68
N ALA A 144 -1.84 -3.73 -0.39
CA ALA A 144 -1.47 -2.53 0.34
C ALA A 144 -0.24 -1.83 -0.26
N TYR A 145 0.83 -2.57 -0.57
CA TYR A 145 2.00 -2.01 -1.27
C TYR A 145 1.73 -1.59 -2.71
N THR A 146 0.72 -2.15 -3.37
CA THR A 146 0.30 -1.66 -4.68
C THR A 146 -0.30 -0.26 -4.57
N HIS A 147 -1.19 -0.02 -3.59
CA HIS A 147 -1.78 1.31 -3.36
C HIS A 147 -0.77 2.33 -2.81
N ASP A 148 0.17 1.87 -1.97
CA ASP A 148 1.31 2.66 -1.50
C ASP A 148 2.11 3.21 -2.69
N LEU A 149 2.58 2.33 -3.58
CA LEU A 149 3.38 2.74 -4.72
C LEU A 149 2.59 3.58 -5.73
N ASP A 150 1.31 3.28 -5.99
CA ASP A 150 0.44 4.11 -6.84
C ASP A 150 0.35 5.54 -6.30
N THR A 151 0.19 5.67 -4.98
CA THR A 151 0.15 6.96 -4.29
C THR A 151 1.50 7.67 -4.36
N ALA A 152 2.61 6.97 -4.13
CA ALA A 152 3.95 7.53 -4.21
C ALA A 152 4.27 8.06 -5.62
N ILE A 153 3.88 7.33 -6.68
CA ILE A 153 4.03 7.77 -8.08
C ILE A 153 3.24 9.06 -8.34
N ALA A 154 2.00 9.11 -7.86
CA ALA A 154 1.13 10.28 -8.01
C ALA A 154 1.67 11.51 -7.27
N LEU A 155 2.43 11.30 -6.20
CA LEU A 155 3.04 12.34 -5.38
C LEU A 155 4.51 12.62 -5.73
N ASP A 156 5.04 12.10 -6.85
CA ASP A 156 6.45 12.27 -7.23
C ASP A 156 6.87 13.75 -7.34
N GLY A 157 5.96 14.63 -7.75
CA GLY A 157 6.22 16.07 -7.81
C GLY A 157 6.49 16.76 -6.47
N LEU A 158 6.25 16.07 -5.34
CA LEU A 158 6.53 16.55 -3.98
C LEU A 158 7.79 15.92 -3.37
N ARG A 159 8.45 15.01 -4.10
CA ARG A 159 9.57 14.25 -3.58
C ARG A 159 10.81 15.13 -3.46
N ASP A 160 11.54 14.97 -2.37
CA ASP A 160 12.91 15.45 -2.25
C ASP A 160 13.85 14.46 -2.97
N PRO A 161 14.60 14.90 -4.00
CA PRO A 161 15.50 14.01 -4.73
C PRO A 161 16.62 13.42 -3.86
N ASP A 162 16.94 14.04 -2.72
CA ASP A 162 17.97 13.56 -1.79
C ASP A 162 17.44 12.46 -0.85
N ILE A 163 16.12 12.26 -0.82
CA ILE A 163 15.47 11.19 -0.06
C ILE A 163 15.04 10.07 -1.01
N GLN A 164 15.48 8.85 -0.70
CA GLN A 164 15.13 7.64 -1.45
C GLN A 164 14.11 6.82 -0.66
N PRO A 165 12.80 7.04 -0.87
CA PRO A 165 11.80 6.22 -0.21
C PRO A 165 11.78 4.80 -0.78
N ALA A 166 11.46 3.81 0.05
CA ALA A 166 11.49 2.38 -0.30
C ALA A 166 10.15 1.84 -0.84
N HIS A 167 9.28 2.70 -1.41
CA HIS A 167 7.93 2.32 -1.86
C HIS A 167 7.95 1.21 -2.92
N ARG A 168 8.86 1.31 -3.90
CA ARG A 168 9.00 0.28 -4.94
C ARG A 168 9.63 -1.00 -4.40
N ASP A 169 10.55 -0.90 -3.42
CA ASP A 169 11.17 -2.06 -2.79
C ASP A 169 10.12 -2.95 -2.14
N GLY A 170 9.13 -2.36 -1.46
CA GLY A 170 7.99 -3.05 -0.90
C GLY A 170 7.21 -3.84 -1.96
N LEU A 171 6.66 -3.16 -2.98
CA LEU A 171 5.87 -3.86 -4.00
C LEU A 171 6.71 -4.92 -4.75
N ALA A 172 7.97 -4.62 -5.06
CA ALA A 172 8.87 -5.57 -5.71
C ALA A 172 9.08 -6.83 -4.86
N ALA A 173 9.30 -6.67 -3.55
CA ALA A 173 9.43 -7.78 -2.62
C ALA A 173 8.16 -8.64 -2.61
N LEU A 174 6.98 -8.04 -2.42
CA LEU A 174 5.71 -8.77 -2.38
C LEU A 174 5.38 -9.46 -3.70
N MET A 175 5.65 -8.82 -4.84
CA MET A 175 5.53 -9.47 -6.15
C MET A 175 6.46 -10.70 -6.25
N SER A 176 7.70 -10.59 -5.78
CA SER A 176 8.63 -11.73 -5.79
C SER A 176 8.20 -12.86 -4.86
N PHE A 177 7.61 -12.54 -3.70
CA PHE A 177 7.13 -13.52 -2.74
C PHE A 177 5.95 -14.29 -3.32
N VAL A 178 4.99 -13.59 -3.94
CA VAL A 178 3.85 -14.22 -4.60
C VAL A 178 4.29 -15.08 -5.78
N ALA A 179 5.19 -14.59 -6.64
CA ALA A 179 5.69 -15.34 -7.79
C ALA A 179 6.38 -16.66 -7.38
N LEU A 180 7.26 -16.60 -6.39
CA LEU A 180 7.99 -17.77 -5.88
C LEU A 180 7.09 -18.72 -5.07
N TYR A 181 6.06 -18.19 -4.40
CA TYR A 181 5.05 -19.02 -3.75
C TYR A 181 4.25 -19.82 -4.79
N VAL A 182 3.79 -19.16 -5.85
CA VAL A 182 3.04 -19.78 -6.95
C VAL A 182 3.87 -20.87 -7.62
N GLU A 183 5.15 -20.60 -7.91
CA GLU A 183 6.09 -21.61 -8.40
C GLU A 183 6.19 -22.82 -7.47
N ALA A 184 6.47 -22.59 -6.18
CA ALA A 184 6.61 -23.66 -5.21
C ALA A 184 5.31 -24.48 -5.08
N ALA A 185 4.15 -23.83 -5.17
CA ALA A 185 2.86 -24.48 -5.06
C ALA A 185 2.54 -25.42 -6.22
N GLU A 186 3.10 -25.23 -7.41
CA GLU A 186 2.92 -26.17 -8.52
C GLU A 186 3.42 -27.58 -8.20
N THR A 187 4.44 -27.68 -7.34
CA THR A 187 5.01 -28.96 -6.90
C THR A 187 4.19 -29.62 -5.78
N VAL A 188 3.15 -28.94 -5.27
CA VAL A 188 2.30 -29.41 -4.16
C VAL A 188 0.85 -29.49 -4.66
N PRO A 189 0.34 -30.66 -5.05
CA PRO A 189 -0.95 -30.79 -5.74
C PRO A 189 -2.14 -30.16 -5.00
N THR A 190 -2.19 -30.26 -3.67
CA THR A 190 -3.23 -29.67 -2.83
C THR A 190 -3.18 -28.13 -2.87
N ALA A 191 -2.00 -27.55 -2.70
CA ALA A 191 -1.81 -26.10 -2.75
C ALA A 191 -2.08 -25.55 -4.16
N TRP A 192 -1.62 -26.25 -5.21
CA TRP A 192 -1.90 -25.87 -6.59
C TRP A 192 -3.40 -25.88 -6.93
N SER A 193 -4.11 -26.92 -6.46
CA SER A 193 -5.56 -27.01 -6.62
C SER A 193 -6.27 -25.86 -5.90
N ALA A 194 -5.86 -25.55 -4.66
CA ALA A 194 -6.39 -24.45 -3.88
C ALA A 194 -6.15 -23.08 -4.56
N LEU A 195 -4.94 -22.84 -5.08
CA LEU A 195 -4.60 -21.61 -5.82
C LEU A 195 -5.48 -21.41 -7.05
N LYS A 196 -5.76 -22.49 -7.79
CA LYS A 196 -6.63 -22.45 -8.99
C LYS A 196 -8.12 -22.38 -8.67
N GLY A 197 -8.50 -22.47 -7.39
CA GLY A 197 -9.89 -22.49 -6.95
C GLY A 197 -10.64 -21.18 -7.26
N PRO A 198 -11.98 -21.22 -7.24
CA PRO A 198 -12.84 -20.12 -7.68
C PRO A 198 -12.77 -18.85 -6.82
N GLY A 199 -12.21 -18.92 -5.61
CA GLY A 199 -11.93 -17.73 -4.78
C GLY A 199 -10.52 -17.18 -4.97
N MET A 200 -9.52 -18.07 -4.91
CA MET A 200 -8.11 -17.66 -4.89
C MET A 200 -7.62 -17.17 -6.25
N ARG A 201 -7.92 -17.89 -7.34
CA ARG A 201 -7.42 -17.53 -8.68
C ARG A 201 -7.90 -16.14 -9.12
N PRO A 202 -9.19 -15.77 -9.00
CA PRO A 202 -9.62 -14.41 -9.35
C PRO A 202 -8.97 -13.33 -8.49
N ALA A 203 -8.80 -13.58 -7.18
CA ALA A 203 -8.12 -12.63 -6.28
C ALA A 203 -6.66 -12.42 -6.70
N VAL A 204 -5.89 -13.49 -6.88
CA VAL A 204 -4.50 -13.41 -7.36
C VAL A 204 -4.44 -12.71 -8.72
N SER A 205 -5.34 -13.04 -9.65
CA SER A 205 -5.36 -12.44 -10.99
C SER A 205 -5.61 -10.92 -10.95
N ALA A 206 -6.57 -10.48 -10.14
CA ALA A 206 -6.90 -9.07 -9.98
C ALA A 206 -5.74 -8.30 -9.32
N LEU A 207 -5.25 -8.80 -8.18
CA LEU A 207 -4.18 -8.17 -7.41
C LEU A 207 -2.85 -8.14 -8.17
N TRP A 208 -2.47 -9.24 -8.81
CA TRP A 208 -1.27 -9.29 -9.65
C TRP A 208 -1.38 -8.32 -10.83
N GLY A 209 -2.56 -8.26 -11.48
CA GLY A 209 -2.77 -7.36 -12.61
C GLY A 209 -2.61 -5.88 -12.26
N GLN A 210 -3.07 -5.43 -11.09
CA GLN A 210 -2.82 -4.05 -10.64
C GLN A 210 -1.38 -3.83 -10.18
N ALA A 211 -0.75 -4.81 -9.52
CA ALA A 211 0.65 -4.74 -9.12
C ALA A 211 1.56 -4.57 -10.34
N GLU A 212 1.33 -5.34 -11.41
CA GLU A 212 2.06 -5.21 -12.67
C GLU A 212 1.95 -3.81 -13.28
N ARG A 213 0.72 -3.28 -13.38
CA ARG A 213 0.50 -1.93 -13.94
C ARG A 213 1.18 -0.85 -13.11
N THR A 214 1.07 -0.94 -11.79
CA THR A 214 1.67 0.02 -10.86
C THR A 214 3.18 -0.05 -10.90
N MET A 215 3.76 -1.26 -10.87
CA MET A 215 5.21 -1.46 -10.96
C MET A 215 5.76 -0.92 -12.29
N VAL A 216 5.11 -1.21 -13.42
CA VAL A 216 5.50 -0.66 -14.73
C VAL A 216 5.42 0.88 -14.75
N ALA A 217 4.34 1.45 -14.22
CA ALA A 217 4.19 2.90 -14.11
C ALA A 217 5.27 3.53 -13.22
N SER A 218 5.73 2.81 -12.20
CA SER A 218 6.78 3.28 -11.29
C SER A 218 8.14 3.41 -11.97
N CYS A 219 8.46 2.59 -12.99
CA CYS A 219 9.80 2.52 -13.57
C CYS A 219 10.29 3.82 -14.22
N ARG A 220 9.39 4.76 -14.53
CA ARG A 220 9.74 6.08 -15.06
C ARG A 220 10.14 7.09 -13.98
N VAL A 221 9.88 6.76 -12.71
CA VAL A 221 10.20 7.62 -11.57
C VAL A 221 11.53 7.14 -10.99
N PRO A 222 12.58 7.97 -10.98
CA PRO A 222 13.85 7.57 -10.40
C PRO A 222 13.75 7.44 -8.87
N ASP A 223 14.63 6.66 -8.27
CA ASP A 223 14.89 6.63 -6.82
C ASP A 223 13.67 6.37 -5.90
N LEU A 224 12.68 5.61 -6.38
CA LEU A 224 11.58 5.06 -5.55
C LEU A 224 11.91 3.71 -4.89
N GLY A 225 13.16 3.25 -5.02
CA GLY A 225 13.61 1.98 -4.49
C GLY A 225 15.12 1.83 -4.62
N SER A 226 15.68 1.02 -3.73
CA SER A 226 17.11 0.72 -3.62
C SER A 226 17.41 -0.78 -3.79
N GLU A 227 16.44 -1.64 -3.48
CA GLU A 227 16.55 -3.10 -3.53
C GLU A 227 15.58 -3.75 -4.54
N ASP A 228 14.66 -2.98 -5.13
CA ASP A 228 13.64 -3.38 -6.09
C ASP A 228 14.16 -4.34 -7.16
N GLY A 229 15.30 -4.00 -7.79
CA GLY A 229 15.90 -4.81 -8.84
C GLY A 229 16.26 -6.22 -8.40
N THR A 230 16.63 -6.42 -7.12
CA THR A 230 16.96 -7.74 -6.57
C THR A 230 15.71 -8.63 -6.46
N PHE A 231 14.60 -8.06 -6.02
CA PHE A 231 13.32 -8.78 -5.94
C PHE A 231 12.68 -8.99 -7.31
N LEU A 232 12.68 -7.95 -8.16
CA LEU A 232 12.13 -8.04 -9.52
C LEU A 232 12.86 -9.07 -10.37
N ARG A 233 14.19 -9.20 -10.25
CA ARG A 233 14.93 -10.28 -10.94
C ARG A 233 14.44 -11.67 -10.54
N LYS A 234 14.06 -11.88 -9.28
CA LYS A 234 13.47 -13.15 -8.82
C LYS A 234 12.06 -13.33 -9.37
N ALA A 235 11.21 -12.31 -9.26
CA ALA A 235 9.84 -12.36 -9.79
C ALA A 235 9.82 -12.65 -11.30
N CYS A 236 10.76 -12.06 -12.05
CA CYS A 236 10.90 -12.21 -13.50
C CYS A 236 11.68 -13.46 -13.95
N ALA A 237 12.13 -14.32 -13.04
CA ALA A 237 12.85 -15.52 -13.44
C ALA A 237 11.92 -16.47 -14.25
N PRO A 238 12.47 -17.29 -15.18
CA PRO A 238 11.64 -18.11 -16.06
C PRO A 238 10.65 -19.03 -15.34
N ALA A 239 11.05 -19.67 -14.24
CA ALA A 239 10.20 -20.61 -13.51
C ALA A 239 9.01 -19.90 -12.79
N PRO A 240 9.21 -18.86 -11.96
CA PRO A 240 8.11 -18.07 -11.41
C PRO A 240 7.17 -17.50 -12.46
N MET A 241 7.71 -16.94 -13.55
CA MET A 241 6.91 -16.37 -14.63
C MET A 241 6.03 -17.43 -15.32
N SER A 242 6.57 -18.62 -15.55
CA SER A 242 5.84 -19.73 -16.16
C SER A 242 4.74 -20.28 -15.25
N ALA A 243 5.01 -20.36 -13.94
CA ALA A 243 4.01 -20.77 -12.95
C ALA A 243 2.85 -19.76 -12.85
N LEU A 244 3.20 -18.47 -12.78
CA LEU A 244 2.23 -17.38 -12.83
C LEU A 244 1.42 -17.39 -14.13
N GLU A 245 2.05 -17.59 -15.28
CA GLU A 245 1.33 -17.69 -16.55
C GLU A 245 0.24 -18.76 -16.53
N ARG A 246 0.55 -19.96 -16.01
CA ARG A 246 -0.42 -21.05 -15.87
C ARG A 246 -1.54 -20.72 -14.88
N LEU A 247 -1.23 -20.04 -13.77
CA LEU A 247 -2.25 -19.62 -12.80
C LEU A 247 -3.15 -18.51 -13.36
N LEU A 248 -2.55 -17.50 -13.99
CA LEU A 248 -3.23 -16.30 -14.48
C LEU A 248 -3.99 -16.58 -15.78
N GLY A 249 -3.55 -17.53 -16.59
CA GLY A 249 -4.07 -17.78 -17.94
C GLY A 249 -3.61 -16.74 -18.97
N ARG A 250 -2.58 -15.96 -18.63
CA ARG A 250 -1.92 -14.98 -19.51
C ARG A 250 -0.46 -14.82 -19.10
N PRO A 251 0.44 -14.44 -20.01
CA PRO A 251 1.81 -14.11 -19.64
C PRO A 251 1.86 -12.95 -18.64
N PRO A 252 2.60 -13.08 -17.52
CA PRO A 252 2.88 -11.95 -16.64
C PRO A 252 3.86 -10.97 -17.30
N VAL A 253 3.82 -9.71 -16.86
CA VAL A 253 4.65 -8.63 -17.36
C VAL A 253 5.87 -8.45 -16.46
N CYS A 254 7.06 -8.67 -17.01
CA CYS A 254 8.30 -8.28 -16.34
C CYS A 254 8.62 -6.79 -16.64
N PRO A 255 8.78 -5.93 -15.61
CA PRO A 255 9.05 -4.49 -15.79
C PRO A 255 10.52 -4.24 -16.18
N LYS A 256 10.88 -4.50 -17.44
CA LYS A 256 12.28 -4.39 -17.93
C LYS A 256 12.91 -3.02 -17.68
N ALA A 257 12.13 -1.93 -17.70
CA ALA A 257 12.62 -0.59 -17.43
C ALA A 257 13.16 -0.43 -15.99
N CYS A 258 12.50 -1.02 -14.99
CA CYS A 258 12.99 -1.03 -13.60
C CYS A 258 14.25 -1.90 -13.42
N LEU A 259 14.54 -2.81 -14.37
CA LEU A 259 15.71 -3.68 -14.34
C LEU A 259 16.88 -3.14 -15.15
N ALA A 260 16.67 -2.06 -15.92
CA ALA A 260 17.73 -1.44 -16.68
C ALA A 260 18.77 -0.84 -15.71
N PRO A 261 20.07 -0.91 -16.04
CA PRO A 261 21.07 -0.17 -15.28
C PRO A 261 20.66 1.30 -15.25
N ALA A 262 20.72 1.93 -14.06
CA ALA A 262 20.50 3.36 -13.94
C ALA A 262 21.41 4.07 -14.94
N SER A 263 20.79 4.71 -15.94
CA SER A 263 21.55 5.51 -16.89
C SER A 263 22.13 6.65 -16.07
N ARG A 264 23.45 6.64 -15.85
CA ARG A 264 24.18 7.78 -15.29
C ARG A 264 24.07 8.93 -16.29
N THR A 265 22.93 9.59 -16.33
CA THR A 265 22.83 10.87 -17.04
C THR A 265 23.50 11.87 -16.12
N ALA A 266 24.54 12.50 -16.66
CA ALA A 266 25.40 13.45 -15.98
C ALA A 266 24.59 14.49 -15.20
N SER A 267 25.17 14.90 -14.07
CA SER A 267 24.80 16.05 -13.26
C SER A 267 24.13 17.14 -14.11
N ARG A 268 22.90 17.51 -13.77
CA ARG A 268 22.38 18.82 -14.17
C ARG A 268 23.18 19.84 -13.37
N GLU A 269 24.09 20.52 -14.06
CA GLU A 269 24.69 21.78 -13.64
C GLU A 269 23.62 22.87 -13.45
#